data_AF-A0AAD9U179-F1
#
_entry.id   AF-A0AAD9U179-F1
#
_cell.length_a   1.000
_cell.length_b   1.000
_cell.length_c   1.000
_cell.angle_alpha   90.00
_cell.angle_beta   90.00
_cell.angle_gamma   90.00
#
_symmetry.space_group_name_H-M   'P 1'
#
loop_
_entity.id
_entity.type
_entity.pdbx_description
1 polymer ?
#
loop_
_entity_poly.entity_id
_entity_poly.type
_entity_poly.pdbx_seq_one_letter_code
_entity_poly.pdbx_strand_id
1 'polypeptide(L)'
;MNSNIRGEAKYEYKDLRSFEFVFILLLLHKVLGISDMLCQALQLKSQDILKAMNLVSTTKMLLQKLGESEWDTFLESIVPFCERYKIDVPNMNARHMEGTKCSCQQKDNITVEHYYHFSIFIAVIDYQLIELNNRFPGQTIELLTLSMALSPINVFNSFDVDEIFTLANKFYSEDFSKNDIEDLRRQLKIGCSWLFGISEFGFSFGIMSTFSWNKKVRAIHFD
;
A
#
# COMPACT_ATOMS: atom_id res chain seq x y z
N MET A 1 -34.01 39.34 -16.86
CA MET A 1 -33.11 38.18 -16.68
C MET A 1 -31.69 38.70 -16.53
N ASN A 2 -30.89 38.08 -15.64
CA ASN A 2 -29.44 38.29 -15.45
C ASN A 2 -28.93 39.23 -14.33
N SER A 3 -29.48 39.11 -13.11
CA SER A 3 -28.83 39.60 -11.88
C SER A 3 -28.62 38.53 -10.80
N ASN A 4 -29.26 37.36 -10.91
CA ASN A 4 -29.20 36.30 -9.89
C ASN A 4 -28.00 35.35 -10.06
N ILE A 5 -27.64 35.01 -11.31
CA ILE A 5 -26.53 34.07 -11.62
C ILE A 5 -25.16 34.64 -11.17
N ARG A 6 -25.02 35.97 -11.13
CA ARG A 6 -23.77 36.66 -10.72
C ARG A 6 -23.56 36.66 -9.20
N GLY A 7 -24.64 36.54 -8.42
CA GLY A 7 -24.58 36.46 -6.95
C GLY A 7 -24.17 35.07 -6.47
N GLU A 8 -24.72 34.03 -7.11
CA GLU A 8 -24.45 32.61 -6.82
C GLU A 8 -22.98 32.24 -7.16
N ALA A 9 -22.50 32.58 -8.35
CA ALA A 9 -21.11 32.33 -8.75
C ALA A 9 -20.06 33.08 -7.88
N LYS A 10 -20.44 34.21 -7.27
CA LYS A 10 -19.57 34.95 -6.32
C LYS A 10 -19.52 34.33 -4.94
N TYR A 11 -20.57 33.62 -4.54
CA TYR A 11 -20.64 32.92 -3.26
C TYR A 11 -19.86 31.61 -3.34
N GLU A 12 -20.05 30.82 -4.41
CA GLU A 12 -19.25 29.61 -4.70
C GLU A 12 -17.74 29.91 -4.83
N TYR A 13 -17.36 31.05 -5.43
CA TYR A 13 -15.95 31.44 -5.54
C TYR A 13 -15.30 31.79 -4.19
N LYS A 14 -16.07 32.22 -3.19
CA LYS A 14 -15.56 32.49 -1.84
C LYS A 14 -15.29 31.20 -1.08
N ASP A 15 -16.14 30.18 -1.24
CA ASP A 15 -15.97 28.87 -0.59
C ASP A 15 -14.72 28.14 -1.13
N LEU A 16 -14.45 28.28 -2.44
CA LEU A 16 -13.22 27.77 -3.09
C LEU A 16 -11.93 28.52 -2.71
N ARG A 17 -12.04 29.66 -2.00
CA ARG A 17 -10.91 30.43 -1.47
C ARG A 17 -10.80 30.33 0.05
N SER A 18 -11.53 29.43 0.69
CA SER A 18 -11.36 29.16 2.11
C SER A 18 -10.05 28.41 2.37
N PHE A 19 -9.47 28.62 3.57
CA PHE A 19 -8.32 27.84 4.01
C PHE A 19 -8.65 26.35 4.05
N GLU A 20 -9.86 25.98 4.50
CA GLU A 20 -10.33 24.60 4.57
C GLU A 20 -10.29 23.92 3.20
N PHE A 21 -10.83 24.58 2.15
CA PHE A 21 -10.78 24.04 0.79
C PHE A 21 -9.35 23.85 0.29
N VAL A 22 -8.48 24.85 0.48
CA VAL A 22 -7.07 24.77 0.08
C VAL A 22 -6.34 23.66 0.81
N PHE A 23 -6.58 23.54 2.11
CA PHE A 23 -6.01 22.50 2.95
C PHE A 23 -6.40 21.10 2.44
N ILE A 24 -7.70 20.87 2.21
CA ILE A 24 -8.21 19.59 1.68
C ILE A 24 -7.64 19.32 0.29
N LEU A 25 -7.61 20.33 -0.59
CA LEU A 25 -7.08 20.18 -1.94
C LEU A 25 -5.60 19.78 -1.95
N LEU A 26 -4.78 20.45 -1.15
CA LEU A 26 -3.34 20.16 -1.06
C LEU A 26 -3.07 18.82 -0.37
N LEU A 27 -3.88 18.46 0.63
CA LEU A 27 -3.82 17.16 1.29
C LEU A 27 -4.14 16.04 0.31
N LEU A 28 -5.27 16.16 -0.41
CA LEU A 28 -5.66 15.20 -1.43
C LEU A 28 -4.60 15.11 -2.53
N HIS A 29 -4.05 16.23 -2.99
CA HIS A 29 -2.97 16.22 -3.97
C HIS A 29 -1.74 15.43 -3.48
N LYS A 30 -1.33 15.61 -2.22
CA LYS A 30 -0.17 14.90 -1.64
C LYS A 30 -0.44 13.40 -1.48
N VAL A 31 -1.61 13.05 -0.94
CA VAL A 31 -2.03 11.67 -0.71
C VAL A 31 -2.26 10.91 -2.03
N LEU A 32 -2.94 11.53 -2.99
CA LEU A 32 -3.14 10.98 -4.33
C LEU A 32 -1.83 10.89 -5.10
N GLY A 33 -0.90 11.83 -4.92
CA GLY A 33 0.44 11.72 -5.53
C GLY A 33 1.22 10.49 -5.04
N ILE A 34 1.08 10.13 -3.76
CA ILE A 34 1.69 8.91 -3.22
C ILE A 34 1.04 7.65 -3.82
N SER A 35 -0.30 7.61 -3.90
CA SER A 35 -1.02 6.44 -4.44
C SER A 35 -0.97 6.34 -5.97
N ASP A 36 -0.79 7.46 -6.69
CA ASP A 36 -0.70 7.49 -8.15
C ASP A 36 0.53 6.75 -8.66
N MET A 37 1.67 6.84 -7.95
CA MET A 37 2.86 6.03 -8.26
C MET A 37 2.53 4.53 -8.29
N LEU A 38 1.72 4.06 -7.35
CA LEU A 38 1.25 2.67 -7.31
C LEU A 38 0.26 2.41 -8.46
N CYS A 39 -0.71 3.30 -8.70
CA CYS A 39 -1.68 3.14 -9.78
C CYS A 39 -1.02 3.04 -11.15
N GLN A 40 -0.12 3.96 -11.49
CA GLN A 40 0.63 3.94 -12.74
C GLN A 40 1.43 2.65 -12.89
N ALA A 41 2.13 2.25 -11.82
CA ALA A 41 2.94 1.04 -11.86
C ALA A 41 2.09 -0.21 -12.05
N LEU A 42 0.96 -0.35 -11.34
CA LEU A 42 0.04 -1.50 -11.47
C LEU A 42 -0.69 -1.54 -12.82
N GLN A 43 -0.85 -0.41 -13.50
CA GLN A 43 -1.45 -0.36 -14.84
C GLN A 43 -0.51 -0.86 -15.94
N LEU A 44 0.80 -0.99 -15.67
CA LEU A 44 1.75 -1.58 -16.62
C LEU A 44 1.52 -3.09 -16.75
N LYS A 45 1.23 -3.54 -17.97
CA LYS A 45 0.87 -4.94 -18.29
C LYS A 45 1.96 -5.98 -17.96
N SER A 46 3.20 -5.56 -17.74
CA SER A 46 4.36 -6.47 -17.56
C SER A 46 5.02 -6.35 -16.19
N GLN A 47 4.26 -6.01 -15.14
CA GLN A 47 4.81 -5.98 -13.79
C GLN A 47 5.12 -7.39 -13.29
N ASP A 48 6.30 -7.52 -12.71
CA ASP A 48 6.64 -8.66 -11.86
C ASP A 48 5.81 -8.54 -10.56
N ILE A 49 5.21 -9.64 -10.11
CA ILE A 49 4.36 -9.66 -8.90
C ILE A 49 5.14 -9.14 -7.68
N LEU A 50 6.43 -9.46 -7.55
CA LEU A 50 7.28 -8.98 -6.47
C LEU A 50 7.47 -7.46 -6.54
N LYS A 51 7.67 -6.92 -7.75
CA LYS A 51 7.77 -5.46 -7.94
C LYS A 51 6.46 -4.78 -7.54
N ALA A 52 5.32 -5.35 -7.92
CA ALA A 52 4.01 -4.86 -7.50
C ALA A 52 3.84 -4.89 -5.97
N MET A 53 4.20 -5.99 -5.31
CA MET A 53 4.10 -6.12 -3.85
C MET A 53 5.01 -5.13 -3.12
N ASN A 54 6.24 -4.93 -3.60
CA ASN A 54 7.18 -3.94 -3.05
C ASN A 54 6.64 -2.51 -3.19
N LEU A 55 5.98 -2.20 -4.31
CA LEU A 55 5.32 -0.91 -4.51
C LEU A 55 4.16 -0.70 -3.54
N VAL A 56 3.34 -1.72 -3.29
CA VAL A 56 2.27 -1.64 -2.28
C VAL A 56 2.86 -1.35 -0.91
N SER A 57 3.88 -2.11 -0.48
CA SER A 57 4.54 -1.90 0.82
C SER A 57 5.17 -0.51 0.95
N THR A 58 5.85 -0.05 -0.10
CA THR A 58 6.45 1.30 -0.15
C THR A 58 5.38 2.38 -0.05
N THR A 59 4.26 2.23 -0.75
CA THR A 59 3.14 3.19 -0.72
C THR A 59 2.53 3.29 0.67
N LYS A 60 2.31 2.14 1.35
CA LYS A 60 1.83 2.11 2.73
C LYS A 60 2.79 2.81 3.69
N MET A 61 4.08 2.53 3.58
CA MET A 61 5.13 3.17 4.39
C MET A 61 5.15 4.70 4.19
N LEU A 62 5.02 5.18 2.94
CA LEU A 62 5.01 6.62 2.65
C LEU A 62 3.77 7.32 3.24
N LEU A 63 2.60 6.68 3.18
CA LEU A 63 1.38 7.21 3.80
C LEU A 63 1.48 7.23 5.33
N GLN A 64 2.03 6.18 5.95
CA GLN A 64 2.27 6.15 7.40
C GLN A 64 3.23 7.28 7.81
N LYS A 65 4.35 7.42 7.12
CA LYS A 65 5.32 8.50 7.38
C LYS A 65 4.68 9.88 7.26
N LEU A 66 3.81 10.06 6.24
CA LEU A 66 3.05 11.30 6.05
C LEU A 66 2.20 11.63 7.28
N GLY A 67 1.53 10.64 7.87
CA GLY A 67 0.70 10.83 9.06
C GLY A 67 1.51 11.07 10.34
N GLU A 68 2.63 10.38 10.52
CA GLU A 68 3.38 10.38 11.79
C GLU A 68 4.32 11.59 11.97
N SER A 69 4.86 12.14 10.88
CA SER A 69 6.02 13.05 10.97
C SER A 69 6.00 14.23 10.01
N GLU A 70 5.03 14.33 9.11
CA GLU A 70 5.04 15.31 8.02
C GLU A 70 3.93 16.37 8.18
N TRP A 71 3.29 16.44 9.35
CA TRP A 71 2.28 17.46 9.68
C TRP A 71 2.84 18.88 9.54
N ASP A 72 3.92 19.19 10.25
CA ASP A 72 4.52 20.53 10.25
C ASP A 72 5.00 20.91 8.85
N THR A 73 5.73 20.00 8.18
CA THR A 73 6.19 20.18 6.80
C THR A 73 5.02 20.42 5.83
N PHE A 74 3.91 19.71 6.01
CA PHE A 74 2.71 19.92 5.21
C PHE A 74 2.10 21.29 5.47
N LEU A 75 1.94 21.69 6.73
CA LEU A 75 1.37 22.98 7.09
C LEU A 75 2.22 24.15 6.59
N GLU A 76 3.55 24.07 6.75
CA GLU A 76 4.51 25.04 6.20
C GLU A 76 4.40 25.17 4.68
N SER A 77 4.07 24.08 3.97
CA SER A 77 3.87 24.13 2.51
C SER A 77 2.59 24.85 2.08
N ILE A 78 1.58 24.93 2.95
CA ILE A 78 0.28 25.57 2.67
C ILE A 78 0.39 27.10 2.82
N VAL A 79 1.17 27.58 3.79
CA VAL A 79 1.25 29.02 4.13
C VAL A 79 1.62 29.89 2.92
N PRO A 80 2.69 29.60 2.14
CA PRO A 80 3.03 30.39 0.96
C PRO A 80 1.93 30.41 -0.11
N PHE A 81 1.17 29.33 -0.24
CA PHE A 81 0.03 29.28 -1.15
C PHE A 81 -1.07 30.23 -0.68
N CYS A 82 -1.42 30.19 0.60
CA CYS A 82 -2.41 31.09 1.18
C CYS A 82 -2.02 32.56 1.03
N GLU A 83 -0.76 32.91 1.33
CA GLU A 83 -0.24 34.27 1.16
C GLU A 83 -0.35 34.75 -0.29
N ARG A 84 0.07 33.91 -1.26
CA ARG A 84 0.03 34.23 -2.69
C ARG A 84 -1.39 34.57 -3.17
N TYR A 85 -2.39 33.85 -2.68
CA TYR A 85 -3.78 34.04 -3.09
C TYR A 85 -4.60 34.92 -2.15
N LYS A 86 -3.96 35.50 -1.12
CA LYS A 86 -4.58 36.33 -0.07
C LYS A 86 -5.71 35.60 0.64
N ILE A 87 -5.44 34.37 1.03
CA ILE A 87 -6.34 33.51 1.82
C ILE A 87 -5.90 33.64 3.28
N ASP A 88 -6.85 33.98 4.14
CA ASP A 88 -6.58 34.14 5.57
C ASP A 88 -6.30 32.77 6.20
N VAL A 89 -5.12 32.64 6.82
CA VAL A 89 -4.76 31.45 7.60
C VAL A 89 -5.39 31.56 8.98
N PRO A 90 -6.13 30.55 9.46
CA PRO A 90 -6.77 30.63 10.77
C PRO A 90 -5.71 30.58 11.88
N ASN A 91 -6.04 31.20 13.02
CA ASN A 91 -5.19 31.09 14.20
C ASN A 91 -5.27 29.66 14.75
N MET A 92 -4.20 28.89 14.61
CA MET A 92 -4.10 27.48 15.03
C MET A 92 -4.35 27.28 16.53
N ASN A 93 -4.05 28.29 17.35
CA ASN A 93 -4.29 28.29 18.79
C ASN A 93 -5.70 28.74 19.18
N ALA A 94 -6.52 29.21 18.23
CA ALA A 94 -7.89 29.58 18.51
C ALA A 94 -8.73 28.34 18.83
N ARG A 95 -9.83 28.57 19.55
CA ARG A 95 -10.85 27.54 19.76
C ARG A 95 -11.52 27.23 18.44
N HIS A 96 -11.63 25.95 18.11
CA HIS A 96 -12.43 25.50 16.99
C HIS A 96 -13.92 25.67 17.34
N MET A 97 -14.57 26.68 16.76
CA MET A 97 -16.01 26.90 16.90
C MET A 97 -16.70 26.36 15.66
N GLU A 98 -17.14 25.10 15.74
CA GLU A 98 -18.00 24.50 14.73
C GLU A 98 -19.30 25.31 14.64
N GLY A 99 -19.68 25.73 13.43
CA GLY A 99 -20.71 26.74 13.15
C GLY A 99 -22.17 26.35 13.48
N THR A 100 -22.42 25.62 14.56
CA THR A 100 -23.77 25.25 15.00
C THR A 100 -24.18 26.06 16.23
N LYS A 101 -25.30 26.77 16.12
CA LYS A 101 -25.90 27.73 17.07
C LYS A 101 -26.22 27.23 18.50
N CYS A 102 -25.67 26.11 18.97
CA CYS A 102 -26.00 25.57 20.30
C CYS A 102 -24.73 25.25 21.11
N SER A 103 -24.28 26.23 21.87
CA SER A 103 -23.11 26.23 22.77
C SER A 103 -23.20 25.26 23.97
N CYS A 104 -24.20 24.39 24.07
CA CYS A 104 -24.49 23.65 25.31
C CYS A 104 -23.87 22.25 25.43
N GLN A 105 -23.10 21.77 24.46
CA GLN A 105 -22.55 20.40 24.49
C GLN A 105 -21.04 20.23 24.25
N GLN A 106 -20.27 21.30 23.97
CA GLN A 106 -18.83 21.16 23.74
C GLN A 106 -18.08 21.06 25.07
N LYS A 107 -17.86 19.82 25.54
CA LYS A 107 -17.08 19.51 26.74
C LYS A 107 -15.56 19.59 26.54
N ASP A 108 -15.08 19.69 25.30
CA ASP A 108 -13.65 19.71 25.01
C ASP A 108 -13.24 20.98 24.25
N ASN A 109 -12.23 21.67 24.78
CA ASN A 109 -11.66 22.89 24.21
C ASN A 109 -10.74 22.56 23.02
N ILE A 110 -11.31 22.05 21.93
CA ILE A 110 -10.56 21.63 20.73
C ILE A 110 -9.97 22.87 20.03
N THR A 111 -8.67 22.85 19.73
CA THR A 111 -8.00 23.91 18.97
C THR A 111 -8.23 23.73 17.47
N VAL A 112 -8.10 24.81 16.71
CA VAL A 112 -8.16 24.75 15.24
C VAL A 112 -7.10 23.79 14.68
N GLU A 113 -5.89 23.81 15.24
CA GLU A 113 -4.84 22.86 14.86
C GLU A 113 -5.28 21.41 15.05
N HIS A 114 -5.86 21.09 16.21
CA HIS A 114 -6.29 19.73 16.50
C HIS A 114 -7.35 19.24 15.50
N TYR A 115 -8.29 20.12 15.12
CA TYR A 115 -9.28 19.81 14.09
C TYR A 115 -8.62 19.49 12.74
N TYR A 116 -7.76 20.37 12.22
CA TYR A 116 -7.12 20.13 10.93
C TYR A 116 -6.16 18.94 10.94
N HIS A 117 -5.40 18.77 12.02
CA HIS A 117 -4.43 17.69 12.15
C HIS A 117 -5.13 16.34 12.33
N PHE A 118 -5.93 16.17 13.38
CA PHE A 118 -6.48 14.85 13.70
C PHE A 118 -7.78 14.54 12.98
N SER A 119 -8.69 15.52 12.87
CA SER A 119 -10.02 15.28 12.27
C SER A 119 -9.98 15.26 10.74
N ILE A 120 -8.99 15.89 10.11
CA ILE A 120 -8.86 15.91 8.65
C ILE A 120 -7.59 15.20 8.18
N PHE A 121 -6.40 15.68 8.55
CA PHE A 121 -5.14 15.19 8.00
C PHE A 121 -4.89 13.71 8.29
N ILE A 122 -4.90 13.32 9.57
CA ILE A 122 -4.76 11.92 9.98
C ILE A 122 -5.92 11.07 9.44
N ALA A 123 -7.17 11.55 9.56
CA ALA A 123 -8.34 10.81 9.11
C ALA A 123 -8.30 10.45 7.62
N VAL A 124 -7.85 11.35 6.74
CA VAL A 124 -7.71 11.08 5.30
C VAL A 124 -6.60 10.07 5.02
N ILE A 125 -5.47 10.16 5.72
CA ILE A 125 -4.34 9.23 5.58
C ILE A 125 -4.73 7.83 6.05
N ASP A 126 -5.35 7.74 7.23
CA ASP A 126 -5.86 6.49 7.80
C ASP A 126 -6.87 5.83 6.87
N TYR A 127 -7.79 6.62 6.30
CA TYR A 127 -8.75 6.10 5.32
C TYR A 127 -8.03 5.45 4.13
N GLN A 128 -7.03 6.10 3.56
CA GLN A 128 -6.27 5.53 2.45
C GLN A 128 -5.45 4.29 2.83
N LEU A 129 -4.87 4.28 4.04
CA LEU A 129 -4.19 3.10 4.56
C LEU A 129 -5.15 1.93 4.76
N ILE A 130 -6.34 2.17 5.29
CA ILE A 130 -7.39 1.16 5.46
C ILE A 130 -7.80 0.60 4.10
N GLU A 131 -8.09 1.44 3.11
CA GLU A 131 -8.44 1.01 1.76
C GLU A 131 -7.32 0.15 1.13
N LEU A 132 -6.06 0.59 1.25
CA LEU A 132 -4.91 -0.19 0.77
C LEU A 132 -4.71 -1.51 1.52
N ASN A 133 -4.97 -1.55 2.82
CA ASN A 133 -4.85 -2.77 3.62
C ASN A 133 -5.99 -3.75 3.32
N ASN A 134 -7.19 -3.27 3.05
CA ASN A 134 -8.32 -4.10 2.64
C ASN A 134 -8.08 -4.71 1.26
N ARG A 135 -7.53 -3.92 0.32
CA ARG A 135 -7.24 -4.39 -1.04
C ARG A 135 -6.03 -5.31 -1.12
N PHE A 136 -5.01 -5.04 -0.30
CA PHE A 136 -3.78 -5.83 -0.24
C PHE A 136 -3.48 -6.21 1.22
N PRO A 137 -4.14 -7.26 1.74
CA PRO A 137 -3.89 -7.75 3.08
C PRO A 137 -2.41 -8.15 3.24
N GLY A 138 -1.82 -7.89 4.41
CA GLY A 138 -0.43 -8.24 4.68
C GLY A 138 -0.14 -9.72 4.46
N GLN A 139 -1.10 -10.58 4.83
CA GLN A 139 -1.03 -12.02 4.60
C GLN A 139 -0.97 -12.39 3.11
N THR A 140 -1.72 -11.69 2.24
CA THR A 140 -1.68 -11.90 0.79
C THR A 140 -0.37 -11.42 0.19
N ILE A 141 0.14 -10.26 0.63
CA ILE A 141 1.44 -9.75 0.19
C ILE A 141 2.55 -10.74 0.54
N GLU A 142 2.53 -11.25 1.77
CA GLU A 142 3.52 -12.24 2.24
C GLU A 142 3.41 -13.57 1.48
N LEU A 143 2.19 -14.08 1.28
CA LEU A 143 1.93 -15.28 0.48
C LEU A 143 2.53 -15.15 -0.93
N LEU A 144 2.22 -14.05 -1.62
CA LEU A 144 2.68 -13.79 -2.98
C LEU A 144 4.19 -13.59 -3.04
N THR A 145 4.77 -12.96 -2.00
CA THR A 145 6.23 -12.78 -1.89
C THR A 145 6.93 -14.12 -1.73
N LEU A 146 6.49 -14.98 -0.80
CA LEU A 146 7.06 -16.32 -0.60
C LEU A 146 6.84 -17.25 -1.79
N SER A 147 5.72 -17.08 -2.52
CA SER A 147 5.44 -17.83 -3.74
C SER A 147 6.45 -17.57 -4.86
N MET A 148 7.24 -16.50 -4.78
CA MET A 148 8.32 -16.23 -5.73
C MET A 148 9.41 -17.29 -5.70
N ALA A 149 9.61 -17.99 -4.57
CA ALA A 149 10.55 -19.10 -4.51
C ALA A 149 10.17 -20.27 -5.45
N LEU A 150 8.92 -20.33 -5.90
CA LEU A 150 8.43 -21.31 -6.86
C LEU A 150 8.39 -20.78 -8.31
N SER A 151 8.81 -19.53 -8.53
CA SER A 151 8.72 -18.90 -9.83
C SER A 151 9.70 -19.50 -10.84
N PRO A 152 9.25 -19.91 -12.05
CA PRO A 152 10.14 -20.43 -13.08
C PRO A 152 10.95 -19.33 -13.80
N ILE A 153 10.76 -18.06 -13.43
CA ILE A 153 11.45 -16.91 -14.06
C ILE A 153 12.97 -17.07 -13.91
N ASN A 154 13.69 -16.82 -15.02
CA ASN A 154 15.15 -16.92 -15.09
C ASN A 154 15.71 -18.25 -14.55
N VAL A 155 15.03 -19.37 -14.82
CA VAL A 155 15.46 -20.71 -14.35
C VAL A 155 15.50 -20.78 -12.83
N PHE A 156 14.40 -20.37 -12.18
CA PHE A 156 14.25 -20.45 -10.72
C PHE A 156 15.30 -19.64 -9.95
N ASN A 157 15.67 -18.46 -10.47
CA ASN A 157 16.73 -17.64 -9.86
C ASN A 157 16.37 -17.12 -8.45
N SER A 158 15.08 -17.08 -8.12
CA SER A 158 14.54 -16.72 -6.81
C SER A 158 14.27 -17.94 -5.91
N PHE A 159 14.67 -19.15 -6.33
CA PHE A 159 14.40 -20.36 -5.57
C PHE A 159 15.15 -20.37 -4.25
N ASP A 160 14.38 -20.45 -3.17
CA ASP A 160 14.86 -20.52 -1.81
C ASP A 160 14.09 -21.61 -1.05
N VAL A 161 14.82 -22.62 -0.57
CA VAL A 161 14.23 -23.77 0.14
C VAL A 161 13.59 -23.35 1.47
N ASP A 162 14.15 -22.36 2.15
CA ASP A 162 13.66 -21.88 3.43
C ASP A 162 12.42 -20.99 3.27
N GLU A 163 12.33 -20.21 2.18
CA GLU A 163 11.09 -19.50 1.82
C GLU A 163 9.96 -20.47 1.47
N ILE A 164 10.24 -21.55 0.70
CA ILE A 164 9.26 -22.60 0.39
C ILE A 164 8.80 -23.32 1.66
N PHE A 165 9.71 -23.58 2.59
CA PHE A 165 9.38 -24.16 3.89
C PHE A 165 8.46 -23.23 4.70
N THR A 166 8.77 -21.93 4.71
CA THR A 166 7.96 -20.91 5.38
C THR A 166 6.57 -20.82 4.77
N LEU A 167 6.48 -20.86 3.43
CA LEU A 167 5.23 -20.89 2.67
C LEU A 167 4.37 -22.09 3.07
N ALA A 168 4.94 -23.30 3.05
CA ALA A 168 4.21 -24.53 3.36
C ALA A 168 3.70 -24.54 4.81
N ASN A 169 4.54 -24.18 5.78
CA ASN A 169 4.13 -24.17 7.19
C ASN A 169 3.11 -23.09 7.52
N LYS A 170 3.18 -21.93 6.88
CA LYS A 170 2.35 -20.77 7.25
C LYS A 170 1.01 -20.72 6.51
N PHE A 171 0.98 -21.16 5.25
CA PHE A 171 -0.19 -21.01 4.38
C PHE A 171 -0.84 -22.33 3.99
N TYR A 172 -0.12 -23.45 4.08
CA TYR A 172 -0.58 -24.79 3.69
C TYR A 172 -0.45 -25.80 4.84
N SER A 173 -0.60 -25.35 6.09
CA SER A 173 -0.42 -26.19 7.28
C SER A 173 -1.42 -27.35 7.37
N GLU A 174 -2.58 -27.22 6.73
CA GLU A 174 -3.61 -28.27 6.67
C GLU A 174 -3.33 -29.30 5.58
N ASP A 175 -2.58 -28.93 4.53
CA ASP A 175 -2.28 -29.81 3.39
C ASP A 175 -1.01 -30.64 3.60
N PHE A 176 -0.11 -30.19 4.47
CA PHE A 176 1.16 -30.85 4.73
C PHE A 176 1.36 -31.14 6.22
N SER A 177 1.60 -32.40 6.56
CA SER A 177 2.08 -32.73 7.90
C SER A 177 3.53 -32.26 8.08
N LYS A 178 3.98 -32.06 9.33
CA LYS A 178 5.39 -31.72 9.61
C LYS A 178 6.38 -32.70 8.98
N ASN A 179 6.01 -33.98 8.92
CA ASN A 179 6.84 -35.01 8.29
C ASN A 179 6.90 -34.83 6.76
N ASP A 180 5.77 -34.51 6.12
CA ASP A 180 5.73 -34.24 4.67
C ASP A 180 6.61 -33.04 4.29
N ILE A 181 6.61 -32.00 5.12
CA ILE A 181 7.42 -30.80 4.91
C ILE A 181 8.92 -31.11 5.06
N GLU A 182 9.32 -31.89 6.08
CA GLU A 182 10.73 -32.30 6.25
C GLU A 182 11.19 -33.22 5.11
N ASP A 183 10.33 -34.11 4.63
CA ASP A 183 10.61 -34.92 3.45
C ASP A 183 10.72 -34.08 2.17
N LEU A 184 9.86 -33.08 2.00
CA LEU A 184 9.94 -32.10 0.91
C LEU A 184 11.28 -31.36 0.96
N ARG A 185 11.70 -30.89 2.14
CA ARG A 185 12.98 -30.20 2.33
C ARG A 185 14.16 -31.07 1.95
N ARG A 186 14.16 -32.33 2.36
CA ARG A 186 15.19 -33.32 1.98
C ARG A 186 15.21 -33.52 0.47
N GLN A 187 14.05 -33.69 -0.16
CA GLN A 187 13.94 -33.88 -1.61
C GLN A 187 14.40 -32.66 -2.41
N LEU A 188 14.05 -31.44 -1.99
CA LEU A 188 14.47 -30.21 -2.65
C LEU A 188 15.99 -30.01 -2.56
N LYS A 189 16.61 -30.27 -1.40
CA LYS A 189 18.08 -30.22 -1.25
C LYS A 189 18.78 -31.22 -2.16
N ILE A 190 18.26 -32.44 -2.23
CA ILE A 190 18.80 -33.48 -3.12
C ILE A 190 18.63 -33.05 -4.59
N GLY A 191 17.43 -32.66 -5.01
CA GLY A 191 17.11 -32.23 -6.37
C GLY A 191 17.94 -31.04 -6.86
N CYS A 192 18.19 -30.05 -5.99
CA CYS A 192 19.06 -28.92 -6.31
C CYS A 192 20.51 -29.35 -6.49
N SER A 193 21.04 -30.22 -5.63
CA SER A 193 22.38 -30.78 -5.78
C SER A 193 22.55 -31.50 -7.13
N TRP A 194 21.52 -32.23 -7.58
CA TRP A 194 21.53 -32.85 -8.90
C TRP A 194 21.44 -31.82 -10.05
N LEU A 195 20.59 -30.80 -9.96
CA LEU A 195 20.47 -29.76 -10.99
C LEU A 195 21.76 -28.93 -11.15
N PHE A 196 22.40 -28.55 -10.05
CA PHE A 196 23.68 -27.84 -10.08
C PHE A 196 24.84 -28.76 -10.47
N GLY A 197 24.86 -30.03 -10.04
CA GLY A 197 25.85 -31.01 -10.49
C GLY A 197 25.77 -31.38 -11.98
N ILE A 198 24.58 -31.32 -12.58
CA ILE A 198 24.38 -31.49 -14.04
C ILE A 198 24.90 -30.28 -14.83
N SER A 199 24.93 -29.08 -14.24
CA SER A 199 25.50 -27.90 -14.90
C SER A 199 27.04 -27.93 -14.98
N GLU A 200 27.71 -28.67 -14.09
CA GLU A 200 29.17 -28.89 -14.14
C GLU A 200 29.57 -30.07 -15.06
N PHE A 201 28.70 -31.06 -15.25
CA PHE A 201 29.00 -32.24 -16.08
C PHE A 201 28.04 -32.33 -17.26
N GLY A 202 28.49 -31.78 -18.39
CA GLY A 202 27.75 -31.81 -19.65
C GLY A 202 27.30 -33.22 -20.07
N PHE A 203 26.07 -33.24 -20.62
CA PHE A 203 25.40 -34.29 -21.40
C PHE A 203 24.58 -35.39 -20.70
N SER A 204 23.26 -35.21 -20.86
CA SER A 204 22.25 -36.17 -21.32
C SER A 204 22.09 -37.49 -20.57
N PHE A 205 21.11 -37.55 -19.66
CA PHE A 205 20.26 -38.73 -19.50
C PHE A 205 18.91 -38.41 -18.82
N GLY A 206 17.81 -38.83 -19.45
CA GLY A 206 16.63 -39.34 -18.75
C GLY A 206 15.51 -38.35 -18.41
N ILE A 207 14.62 -38.11 -19.38
CA ILE A 207 13.31 -37.46 -19.24
C ILE A 207 12.32 -38.37 -18.47
N MET A 208 12.64 -38.79 -17.24
CA MET A 208 11.79 -39.74 -16.48
C MET A 208 11.43 -39.32 -15.05
N SER A 209 11.90 -38.16 -14.57
CA SER A 209 11.48 -37.59 -13.27
C SER A 209 10.54 -36.38 -13.42
N THR A 210 10.41 -35.82 -14.63
CA THR A 210 9.56 -34.65 -14.94
C THR A 210 8.05 -34.95 -14.89
N PHE A 211 7.64 -36.23 -14.80
CA PHE A 211 6.23 -36.63 -14.76
C PHE A 211 5.59 -36.59 -13.36
N SER A 212 6.38 -36.74 -12.29
CA SER A 212 5.85 -36.70 -10.91
C SER A 212 5.77 -35.27 -10.37
N TRP A 213 6.76 -34.44 -10.71
CA TRP A 213 6.79 -33.02 -10.33
C TRP A 213 5.61 -32.23 -10.92
N ASN A 214 5.27 -32.51 -12.18
CA ASN A 214 4.13 -31.90 -12.88
C ASN A 214 2.74 -32.32 -12.37
N LYS A 215 2.64 -33.33 -11.51
CA LYS A 215 1.36 -33.77 -10.90
C LYS A 215 1.18 -33.20 -9.50
N LYS A 216 2.27 -33.03 -8.74
CA LYS A 216 2.24 -32.50 -7.37
C LYS A 216 2.31 -30.98 -7.32
N VAL A 217 3.01 -30.34 -8.26
CA VAL A 217 3.02 -28.87 -8.40
C VAL A 217 1.74 -28.34 -9.07
N ARG A 218 1.07 -29.14 -9.92
CA ARG A 218 -0.26 -28.78 -10.47
C ARG A 218 -1.35 -28.74 -9.40
N ALA A 219 -1.17 -29.44 -8.28
CA ALA A 219 -2.09 -29.34 -7.14
C ALA A 219 -1.89 -28.05 -6.32
N ILE A 220 -0.81 -27.28 -6.60
CA ILE A 220 -0.50 -25.99 -5.97
C ILE A 220 -0.92 -24.82 -6.90
N HIS A 221 -1.51 -25.12 -8.07
CA HIS A 221 -2.12 -24.11 -8.93
C HIS A 221 -3.60 -23.94 -8.57
N PHE A 222 -3.89 -22.85 -7.85
CA PHE A 222 -5.18 -22.14 -7.72
C PHE A 222 -6.43 -22.98 -8.02
N ASP A 223 -6.98 -23.60 -6.97
CA ASP A 223 -8.44 -23.66 -6.77
C ASP A 223 -8.83 -22.57 -5.76
#